data_AF-A0A526YH37-F1
#
_entry.id   AF-A0A526YH37-F1
#
_cell.length_a   1.000
_cell.length_b   1.000
_cell.length_c   1.000
_cell.angle_alpha   90.00
_cell.angle_beta   90.00
_cell.angle_gamma   90.00
#
_symmetry.space_group_name_H-M   'P 1'
#
loop_
_entity.id
_entity.type
_entity.pdbx_description
1 polymer ?
#
loop_
_entity_poly.entity_id
_entity_poly.type
_entity_poly.pdbx_seq_one_letter_code
_entity_poly.pdbx_strand_id
1 'polypeptide(L)'
;DRVELCASLVEGGVTPSFGMVRAALELAAIPFHVIVRPRGGDFLYSDAEYRSMLADISTLRELGVAGVVVGCLKADGTIDEKRMSDLVQTAGHL
;
A
#
# COMPACT_ATOMS: atom_id res chain seq x y z
N ASP A 1 -10.52 -12.90 -10.87
CA ASP A 1 -11.24 -12.39 -9.68
C ASP A 1 -10.73 -11.02 -9.20
N ARG A 2 -9.42 -10.76 -9.08
CA ARG A 2 -8.83 -9.42 -8.85
C ARG A 2 -7.32 -9.43 -9.17
N VAL A 3 -6.66 -8.28 -9.30
CA VAL A 3 -5.19 -8.16 -9.35
C VAL A 3 -4.62 -7.26 -8.25
N GLU A 4 -3.31 -7.37 -8.01
CA GLU A 4 -2.53 -6.44 -7.18
C GLU A 4 -1.69 -5.55 -8.11
N LEU A 5 -1.74 -4.23 -7.92
CA LEU A 5 -0.99 -3.26 -8.69
C LEU A 5 0.29 -2.85 -7.93
N CYS A 6 1.43 -3.14 -8.54
CA CYS A 6 2.77 -2.94 -7.95
C CYS A 6 3.72 -2.26 -8.95
N ALA A 7 4.66 -1.48 -8.44
CA ALA A 7 5.87 -1.08 -9.17
C ALA A 7 7.08 -1.93 -8.71
N SER A 8 8.21 -1.82 -9.42
CA SER A 8 9.50 -2.45 -9.09
C SER A 8 9.37 -3.91 -8.63
N LEU A 9 8.81 -4.78 -9.48
CA LEU A 9 8.60 -6.20 -9.17
C LEU A 9 9.91 -6.93 -8.78
N VAL A 10 11.05 -6.47 -9.27
CA VAL A 10 12.38 -6.99 -8.89
C VAL A 10 12.70 -6.81 -7.40
N GLU A 11 12.06 -5.86 -6.73
CA GLU A 11 12.18 -5.62 -5.28
C GLU A 11 11.07 -6.34 -4.47
N GLY A 12 10.27 -7.17 -5.13
CA GLY A 12 9.10 -7.82 -4.55
C GLY A 12 7.84 -6.94 -4.52
N GLY A 13 7.83 -5.82 -5.25
CA GLY A 13 6.69 -4.90 -5.32
C GLY A 13 6.80 -3.74 -4.35
N VAL A 14 6.68 -2.51 -4.86
CA VAL A 14 6.62 -1.26 -4.07
C VAL A 14 5.44 -0.40 -4.53
N THR A 15 5.10 0.62 -3.75
CA THR A 15 4.01 1.56 -4.08
C THR A 15 4.20 2.11 -5.49
N PRO A 16 3.24 1.90 -6.41
CA PRO A 16 3.32 2.46 -7.75
C PRO A 16 3.10 3.98 -7.71
N SER A 17 3.54 4.68 -8.76
CA SER A 17 3.25 6.11 -8.87
C SER A 17 1.75 6.35 -9.02
N PHE A 18 1.25 7.49 -8.52
CA PHE A 18 -0.17 7.82 -8.67
C PHE A 18 -0.61 7.99 -10.13
N GLY A 19 0.32 8.32 -11.03
CA GLY A 19 0.05 8.32 -12.48
C GLY A 19 -0.29 6.91 -13.00
N MET A 20 0.43 5.89 -12.54
CA MET A 20 0.14 4.50 -12.87
C MET A 20 -1.19 4.04 -12.27
N VAL A 21 -1.48 4.43 -11.02
CA VAL A 21 -2.78 4.12 -10.37
C VAL A 21 -3.94 4.73 -11.17
N ARG A 22 -3.84 5.99 -11.58
CA ARG A 22 -4.87 6.66 -12.39
C ARG A 22 -5.09 5.97 -13.73
N ALA A 23 -4.01 5.63 -14.43
CA ALA A 23 -4.10 4.88 -15.69
C ALA A 23 -4.76 3.51 -15.49
N ALA A 24 -4.45 2.81 -14.39
CA ALA A 24 -5.09 1.55 -14.06
C ALA A 24 -6.60 1.71 -13.76
N LEU A 25 -7.00 2.76 -13.03
CA LEU A 25 -8.41 3.08 -12.78
C LEU A 25 -9.19 3.31 -14.08
N GLU A 26 -8.57 3.93 -15.08
CA GLU A 26 -9.19 4.20 -16.39
C GLU A 26 -9.28 2.97 -17.30
N LEU A 27 -8.30 2.06 -17.22
CA LEU A 27 -8.12 0.98 -18.20
C LEU A 27 -8.50 -0.41 -17.71
N ALA A 28 -8.48 -0.66 -16.39
CA ALA A 28 -8.66 -2.00 -15.86
C ALA A 28 -10.14 -2.45 -15.97
N ALA A 29 -10.36 -3.62 -16.55
CA ALA A 29 -11.69 -4.24 -16.65
C ALA A 29 -12.12 -5.00 -15.37
N ILE A 30 -11.20 -5.16 -14.42
CA ILE A 30 -11.41 -5.86 -13.14
C ILE A 30 -10.87 -5.00 -12.00
N PRO A 31 -11.41 -5.15 -10.77
CA PRO A 31 -10.88 -4.43 -9.61
C PRO A 31 -9.41 -4.80 -9.37
N PHE A 32 -8.71 -3.88 -8.71
CA PHE A 32 -7.35 -4.09 -8.25
C PHE A 32 -7.12 -3.47 -6.88
N HIS A 33 -6.22 -4.04 -6.10
CA HIS A 33 -5.70 -3.42 -4.88
C HIS A 33 -4.32 -2.86 -5.17
N VAL A 34 -3.96 -1.76 -4.51
CA VAL A 34 -2.64 -1.13 -4.65
C VAL A 34 -1.75 -1.53 -3.47
N ILE A 35 -0.55 -2.03 -3.73
CA ILE A 35 0.42 -2.25 -2.66
C ILE A 35 0.89 -0.89 -2.12
N VAL A 36 0.93 -0.76 -0.79
CA VAL A 36 1.55 0.38 -0.11
C VAL A 36 2.77 -0.14 0.64
N ARG A 37 3.92 0.00 -0.02
CA ARG A 37 5.23 -0.48 0.43
C ARG A 37 6.30 0.49 -0.06
N PRO A 38 6.93 1.30 0.82
CA PRO A 38 7.75 2.42 0.41
C PRO A 38 9.12 2.02 -0.15
N ARG A 39 9.58 0.78 0.12
CA ARG A 39 10.83 0.21 -0.37
C ARG A 39 10.81 -1.32 -0.36
N GLY A 40 11.73 -1.93 -1.10
CA GLY A 40 12.09 -3.34 -0.95
C GLY A 40 12.71 -3.70 0.42
N GLY A 41 13.05 -4.99 0.57
CA GLY A 41 13.65 -5.52 1.80
C GLY A 41 12.62 -5.89 2.87
N ASP A 42 12.95 -5.62 4.13
CA ASP A 42 12.11 -5.94 5.29
C ASP A 42 10.81 -5.12 5.37
N PHE A 43 10.01 -5.45 6.38
CA PHE A 43 8.78 -4.75 6.77
C PHE A 43 8.94 -3.98 8.10
N LEU A 44 10.18 -3.75 8.53
CA LEU A 44 10.51 -2.98 9.74
C LEU A 44 10.77 -1.53 9.32
N TYR A 45 9.70 -0.74 9.28
CA TYR A 45 9.78 0.62 8.78
C TYR A 45 10.25 1.62 9.84
N SER A 46 10.98 2.63 9.41
CA SER A 46 11.21 3.85 10.18
C SER A 46 9.91 4.66 10.32
N ASP A 47 9.89 5.64 11.23
CA ASP A 47 8.74 6.54 11.37
C ASP A 47 8.52 7.44 10.15
N ALA A 48 9.56 7.68 9.34
CA ALA A 48 9.43 8.45 8.11
C ALA A 48 8.71 7.63 7.02
N GLU A 49 9.15 6.39 6.82
CA GLU A 49 8.53 5.44 5.89
C GLU A 49 7.09 5.11 6.29
N TYR A 50 6.85 4.89 7.59
CA TYR A 50 5.52 4.65 8.09
C TYR A 50 4.57 5.83 7.84
N ARG A 51 5.04 7.07 8.03
CA ARG A 51 4.24 8.27 7.72
C ARG A 51 3.97 8.43 6.23
N SER A 52 4.91 8.08 5.36
CA SER A 52 4.66 8.11 3.91
C SER A 52 3.59 7.09 3.53
N MET A 53 3.61 5.89 4.13
CA MET A 53 2.57 4.88 3.90
C MET A 53 1.17 5.38 4.28
N LEU A 54 1.01 6.07 5.40
CA LEU A 54 -0.27 6.67 5.79
C LEU A 54 -0.75 7.72 4.75
N ALA A 55 0.15 8.57 4.26
CA ALA A 55 -0.16 9.56 3.24
C ALA A 55 -0.55 8.91 1.89
N ASP A 56 0.16 7.85 1.51
CA ASP A 56 -0.15 7.07 0.30
C ASP A 56 -1.54 6.44 0.41
N ILE A 57 -1.88 5.83 1.55
CA ILE A 57 -3.22 5.23 1.75
C ILE A 57 -4.31 6.30 1.68
N SER A 58 -4.13 7.46 2.32
CA SER A 58 -5.12 8.55 2.23
C SER A 58 -5.34 8.98 0.78
N THR A 59 -4.25 9.13 0.02
CA THR A 59 -4.32 9.52 -1.39
C THR A 59 -4.99 8.45 -2.24
N LEU A 60 -4.66 7.18 -2.04
CA LEU A 60 -5.26 6.06 -2.75
C LEU A 60 -6.76 5.94 -2.46
N ARG A 61 -7.18 6.20 -1.22
CA ARG A 61 -8.59 6.30 -0.85
C ARG A 61 -9.30 7.42 -1.62
N GLU A 62 -8.69 8.60 -1.69
CA GLU A 62 -9.24 9.73 -2.45
C GLU A 62 -9.30 9.46 -3.96
N LEU A 63 -8.38 8.65 -4.50
CA LEU A 63 -8.41 8.18 -5.88
C LEU A 63 -9.50 7.12 -6.16
N GLY A 64 -10.09 6.52 -5.11
CA GLY A 64 -11.16 5.54 -5.25
C GLY A 64 -10.70 4.16 -5.73
N VAL A 65 -9.49 3.73 -5.32
CA VAL A 65 -9.05 2.34 -5.55
C VAL A 65 -9.95 1.36 -4.78
N ALA A 66 -10.03 0.10 -5.23
CA ALA A 66 -10.90 -0.89 -4.59
C ALA A 66 -10.32 -1.52 -3.30
N GLY A 67 -9.09 -1.16 -2.94
CA GLY A 67 -8.42 -1.67 -1.75
C GLY A 67 -6.91 -1.42 -1.78
N VAL A 68 -6.26 -1.65 -0.65
CA VAL A 68 -4.80 -1.57 -0.50
C VAL A 68 -4.22 -2.85 0.11
N VAL A 69 -2.94 -3.10 -0.15
CA VAL A 69 -2.17 -4.18 0.48
C VAL A 69 -1.04 -3.57 1.29
N VAL A 70 -0.97 -3.90 2.58
CA VAL A 70 -0.03 -3.33 3.56
C VAL A 70 0.50 -4.41 4.50
N GLY A 71 1.65 -4.16 5.13
CA GLY A 71 2.18 -5.01 6.19
C GLY A 71 3.31 -4.33 6.95
N CYS A 72 3.28 -4.38 8.28
CA CYS A 72 4.31 -3.83 9.16
C CYS A 72 4.70 -4.87 10.21
N LEU A 73 6.00 -5.08 10.41
CA LEU A 73 6.55 -5.99 11.41
C LEU A 73 7.42 -5.22 12.42
N LYS A 74 7.54 -5.80 13.62
CA LYS A 74 8.53 -5.42 14.62
C LYS A 74 9.87 -6.11 14.34
N ALA A 75 10.92 -5.68 15.03
CA ALA A 75 12.26 -6.21 14.86
C ALA A 75 12.39 -7.72 15.19
N ASP A 76 11.47 -8.26 15.98
CA ASP A 76 11.37 -9.68 16.30
C ASP A 76 10.55 -10.50 15.27
N GLY A 77 10.09 -9.86 14.20
CA GLY A 77 9.29 -10.49 13.13
C GLY A 77 7.81 -10.63 13.46
N THR A 78 7.34 -10.20 14.63
CA THR A 78 5.91 -10.18 14.96
C THR A 78 5.20 -9.00 14.29
N ILE A 79 3.87 -9.09 14.16
CA ILE A 79 3.07 -8.00 13.57
C ILE A 79 3.14 -6.75 14.46
N ASP A 80 3.40 -5.61 13.85
CA ASP A 80 3.22 -4.32 14.52
C ASP A 80 1.73 -3.95 14.52
N GLU A 81 0.98 -4.49 15.48
CA GLU A 81 -0.47 -4.30 15.57
C GLU A 81 -0.88 -2.83 15.67
N LYS A 82 -0.06 -1.99 16.33
CA LYS A 82 -0.37 -0.56 16.44
C LYS A 82 -0.31 0.10 15.07
N ARG A 83 0.81 -0.05 14.34
CA ARG A 83 0.94 0.55 13.01
C ARG A 83 -0.03 -0.07 12.02
N MET A 84 -0.29 -1.38 12.11
CA MET A 84 -1.31 -2.02 11.27
C MET A 84 -2.71 -1.45 11.53
N SER A 85 -3.09 -1.24 12.79
CA SER A 85 -4.39 -0.64 13.13
C SER A 85 -4.54 0.78 12.58
N ASP A 86 -3.49 1.59 12.70
CA ASP A 86 -3.48 2.96 12.18
C ASP A 86 -3.59 2.98 10.62
N LEU A 87 -2.91 2.05 9.92
CA LEU A 87 -3.00 1.90 8.46
C LEU A 87 -4.42 1.47 8.03
N VAL A 88 -5.01 0.50 8.73
CA VAL A 88 -6.39 0.03 8.47
C VAL A 88 -7.39 1.17 8.72
N GLN A 89 -7.24 1.91 9.81
CA GLN A 89 -8.10 3.08 10.08
C GLN A 89 -7.97 4.14 8.99
N THR A 90 -6.77 4.35 8.45
CA THR A 90 -6.52 5.30 7.37
C THR A 90 -7.18 4.84 6.06
N ALA A 91 -7.13 3.54 5.76
CA ALA A 91 -7.81 2.95 4.61
C ALA A 91 -9.33 3.13 4.70
N GLY A 92 -9.92 3.02 5.89
CA GLY A 92 -11.32 3.34 6.13
C GLY A 92 -12.25 2.33 5.45
N HIS A 93 -12.98 2.78 4.42
CA HIS A 93 -13.97 1.98 3.69
C HIS A 93 -13.45 1.31 2.43
N LEU A 94 -12.15 1.48 2.14
CA LEU A 94 -11.46 0.74 1.08
C LEU A 94 -11.60 -0.77 1.25
#